data_AF-A0A6G4ZV30-F1
#
_entry.id   AF-A0A6G4ZV30-F1
#
_cell.length_a   1.000
_cell.length_b   1.000
_cell.length_c   1.000
_cell.angle_alpha   90.00
_cell.angle_beta   90.00
_cell.angle_gamma   90.00
#
_symmetry.space_group_name_H-M   'P 1'
#
loop_
_entity.id
_entity.type
_entity.pdbx_description
1 polymer ?
#
loop_
_entity_poly.entity_id
_entity_poly.type
_entity_poly.pdbx_seq_one_letter_code
_entity_poly.pdbx_strand_id
1 'polypeptide(L)'
;MLSSSCEHDLVHRQAVLLCSVLFACVAHCQVKTKESFKKGPEKLLSNPCSGRETCSECITFDSDCGWCTKLNYTNDGKPRCDTLINLAQYCPDDYFHPKNTMTKIVDNELSNKGAREGEAIQIKPQEIRLRLKPKSPFPLHVEFKQAEDYPVDLYYLMDLSNSMKDDKEN
;
A
#
# COMPACT_ATOMS: atom_id res chain seq x y z
N MET A 1 9.45 7.90 26.18
CA MET A 1 9.34 9.18 25.43
C MET A 1 10.18 9.22 24.13
N LEU A 2 10.76 8.11 23.64
CA LEU A 2 11.56 8.09 22.40
C LEU A 2 11.01 7.21 21.26
N SER A 3 10.12 6.23 21.55
CA SER A 3 9.28 5.62 20.49
C SER A 3 8.53 6.69 19.71
N SER A 4 8.04 7.70 20.43
CA SER A 4 7.38 8.88 19.88
C SER A 4 8.29 9.69 18.94
N SER A 5 9.60 9.79 19.16
CA SER A 5 10.47 10.59 18.29
C SER A 5 10.55 10.02 16.86
N CYS A 6 10.71 8.69 16.72
CA CYS A 6 10.67 8.08 15.40
C CYS A 6 9.25 8.10 14.79
N GLU A 7 8.21 7.85 15.59
CA GLU A 7 6.82 7.98 15.12
C GLU A 7 6.49 9.41 14.63
N HIS A 8 6.98 10.45 15.32
CA HIS A 8 6.78 11.85 14.93
C HIS A 8 7.58 12.23 13.68
N ASP A 9 8.82 11.76 13.51
CA ASP A 9 9.64 12.01 12.32
C ASP A 9 8.99 11.42 11.04
N LEU A 10 8.32 10.27 11.15
CA LEU A 10 7.57 9.65 10.06
C LEU A 10 6.35 10.48 9.64
N VAL A 11 5.64 11.09 10.59
CA VAL A 11 4.44 11.90 10.33
C VAL A 11 4.80 13.29 9.78
N HIS A 12 5.88 13.90 10.26
CA HIS A 12 6.30 15.23 9.83
C HIS A 12 6.70 15.29 8.35
N ARG A 13 7.13 14.17 7.76
CA ARG A 13 7.51 14.09 6.34
C ARG A 13 6.30 14.05 5.39
N GLN A 14 5.12 13.59 5.84
CA GLN A 14 3.89 13.66 5.03
C GLN A 14 3.36 15.10 4.89
N ALA A 15 3.59 15.97 5.87
CA ALA A 15 3.11 17.35 5.84
C ALA A 15 3.96 18.27 4.94
N VAL A 16 5.26 18.00 4.77
CA VAL A 16 6.17 18.86 3.99
C VAL A 16 6.04 18.64 2.48
N LEU A 17 5.51 17.49 2.04
CA LEU A 17 5.33 17.14 0.63
C LEU A 17 4.15 17.84 -0.06
N LEU A 18 3.24 18.48 0.68
CA LEU A 18 2.15 19.27 0.07
C LEU A 18 2.58 20.70 -0.30
N CYS A 19 3.73 21.17 0.17
CA CYS A 19 4.14 22.57 -0.02
C CYS A 19 5.20 22.79 -1.12
N SER A 20 5.75 21.72 -1.72
CA SER A 20 6.85 21.81 -2.70
C SER A 20 6.46 21.42 -4.14
N VAL A 21 5.21 21.03 -4.41
CA VAL A 21 4.79 20.53 -5.74
C VAL A 21 4.39 21.65 -6.73
N LEU A 22 4.50 22.93 -6.36
CA LEU A 22 4.13 24.04 -7.26
C LEU A 22 5.27 24.56 -8.16
N PHE A 23 6.49 24.00 -8.11
CA PHE A 23 7.64 24.62 -8.79
C PHE A 23 8.46 23.75 -9.77
N ALA A 24 7.98 22.58 -10.20
CA ALA A 24 8.77 21.73 -11.10
C ALA A 24 7.99 21.14 -12.30
N CYS A 25 6.99 21.85 -12.82
CA CYS A 25 6.56 21.65 -14.20
C CYS A 25 7.39 22.55 -15.11
N VAL A 26 8.52 22.06 -15.64
CA VAL A 26 9.02 22.26 -17.02
C VAL A 26 10.34 21.48 -17.17
N ALA A 27 10.45 20.75 -18.28
CA ALA A 27 11.63 20.08 -18.85
C ALA A 27 12.11 18.77 -18.18
N HIS A 28 11.65 17.64 -18.74
CA HIS A 28 12.51 16.65 -19.41
C HIS A 28 11.65 15.44 -19.84
N CYS A 29 11.17 15.46 -21.10
CA CYS A 29 10.58 14.28 -21.73
C CYS A 29 11.73 13.47 -22.36
N GLN A 30 12.07 12.34 -21.75
CA GLN A 30 12.98 11.34 -22.32
C GLN A 30 12.25 10.00 -22.30
N VAL A 31 11.88 9.51 -23.49
CA VAL A 31 11.37 8.16 -23.69
C VAL A 31 12.51 7.18 -23.42
N LYS A 32 12.35 6.28 -22.43
CA LYS A 32 13.26 5.15 -22.22
C LYS A 32 12.52 3.83 -22.41
N THR A 33 13.10 3.02 -23.29
CA THR A 33 12.70 1.68 -23.69
C THR A 33 12.86 0.67 -22.55
N LYS A 34 12.07 -0.41 -22.63
CA LYS A 34 11.92 -1.48 -21.62
C LYS A 34 13.25 -2.17 -21.28
N GLU A 35 13.60 -2.23 -20.00
CA GLU A 35 14.60 -3.17 -19.49
C GLU A 35 13.92 -4.34 -18.78
N SER A 36 14.35 -5.55 -19.16
CA SER A 36 13.90 -6.84 -18.64
C SER A 36 14.03 -6.94 -17.12
N PHE A 37 12.97 -7.45 -16.50
CA PHE A 37 12.95 -7.96 -15.13
C PHE A 37 13.97 -9.09 -14.97
N LYS A 38 15.18 -8.76 -14.50
CA LYS A 38 16.16 -9.74 -14.06
C LYS A 38 15.78 -10.24 -12.66
N LYS A 39 15.48 -11.53 -12.59
CA LYS A 39 15.35 -12.33 -11.38
C LYS A 39 16.62 -12.17 -10.53
N GLY A 40 16.41 -12.00 -9.23
CA GLY A 40 17.28 -11.31 -8.27
C GLY A 40 18.73 -11.82 -8.12
N PRO A 41 19.61 -10.98 -7.53
CA PRO A 41 20.91 -11.42 -7.11
C PRO A 41 20.80 -12.18 -5.78
N GLU A 42 21.30 -13.41 -5.81
CA GLU A 42 22.18 -14.01 -4.81
C GLU A 42 22.44 -13.13 -3.57
N LYS A 43 21.98 -13.59 -2.40
CA LYS A 43 22.23 -12.99 -1.08
C LYS A 43 23.74 -12.96 -0.80
N LEU A 44 24.41 -11.91 -1.24
CA LEU A 44 25.73 -11.59 -0.73
C LEU A 44 25.59 -10.99 0.66
N LEU A 45 26.35 -11.61 1.56
CA LEU A 45 26.61 -11.42 2.99
C LEU A 45 26.80 -9.94 3.43
N SER A 46 25.82 -9.09 3.17
CA SER A 46 25.79 -7.71 3.62
C SER A 46 24.38 -7.40 4.09
N ASN A 47 24.28 -6.84 5.30
CA ASN A 47 22.99 -6.42 5.81
C ASN A 47 22.54 -5.16 5.06
N PRO A 48 21.45 -5.20 4.29
CA PRO A 48 21.03 -4.06 3.48
C PRO A 48 20.50 -2.91 4.35
N CYS A 49 20.17 -3.17 5.64
CA CYS A 49 19.68 -2.17 6.58
C CYS A 49 20.79 -1.28 7.20
N SER A 50 22.04 -1.77 7.32
CA SER A 50 23.10 -1.17 8.16
C SER A 50 23.67 0.20 7.72
N GLY A 51 23.16 0.81 6.65
CA GLY A 51 23.68 2.07 6.08
C GLY A 51 22.80 3.31 6.28
N ARG A 52 21.81 3.25 7.19
CA ARG A 52 20.85 4.34 7.41
C ARG A 52 21.10 5.04 8.75
N GLU A 53 21.31 6.35 8.69
CA GLU A 53 21.64 7.17 9.87
C GLU A 53 20.38 7.74 10.56
N THR A 54 19.24 7.74 9.86
CA THR A 54 17.96 8.27 10.38
C THR A 54 16.90 7.18 10.45
N CYS A 55 15.96 7.32 11.41
CA CYS A 55 14.87 6.35 11.57
C CYS A 55 13.96 6.29 10.33
N SER A 56 13.62 7.44 9.74
CA SER A 56 12.75 7.51 8.56
C SER A 56 13.37 6.79 7.36
N GLU A 57 14.68 6.96 7.12
CA GLU A 57 15.37 6.25 6.06
C GLU A 57 15.42 4.74 6.30
N CYS A 58 15.66 4.33 7.55
CA CYS A 58 15.68 2.92 7.94
C CYS A 58 14.35 2.22 7.64
N ILE A 59 13.24 2.80 8.11
CA ILE A 59 11.91 2.21 8.00
C ILE A 59 11.40 2.22 6.55
N THR A 60 11.82 3.19 5.73
CA THR A 60 11.42 3.29 4.32
C THR A 60 12.26 2.37 3.41
N PHE A 61 13.44 1.96 3.87
CA PHE A 61 14.39 1.24 3.05
C PHE A 61 13.94 -0.19 2.72
N ASP A 62 13.48 -0.96 3.71
CA ASP A 62 13.01 -2.33 3.52
C ASP A 62 11.98 -2.75 4.59
N SER A 63 11.14 -3.74 4.29
CA SER A 63 10.19 -4.29 5.25
C SER A 63 10.86 -5.02 6.40
N ASP A 64 12.08 -5.53 6.22
CA ASP A 64 12.76 -6.35 7.23
C ASP A 64 13.67 -5.55 8.18
N CYS A 65 13.81 -4.24 7.94
CA CYS A 65 14.59 -3.35 8.79
C CYS A 65 13.80 -2.83 9.99
N GLY A 66 14.48 -2.72 11.13
CA GLY A 66 14.00 -2.05 12.34
C GLY A 66 15.00 -1.01 12.84
N TRP A 67 14.57 -0.17 13.77
CA TRP A 67 15.39 0.91 14.32
C TRP A 67 15.52 0.81 15.84
N CYS A 68 16.74 0.76 16.37
CA CYS A 68 16.96 0.74 17.82
C CYS A 68 16.78 2.15 18.44
N THR A 69 15.84 2.25 19.38
CA THR A 69 15.45 3.47 20.13
C THR A 69 16.10 3.59 21.51
N LYS A 70 17.01 2.67 21.86
CA LYS A 70 17.73 2.68 23.15
C LYS A 70 18.43 4.02 23.42
N LEU A 71 18.31 4.48 24.66
CA LEU A 71 18.97 5.67 25.21
C LEU A 71 20.48 5.43 25.36
N ASN A 72 21.29 6.47 25.13
CA ASN A 72 22.76 6.41 25.23
C ASN A 72 23.36 5.24 24.43
N TYR A 73 22.86 5.03 23.23
CA TYR A 73 23.40 4.04 22.31
C TYR A 73 24.79 4.49 21.85
N THR A 74 25.83 3.91 22.44
CA THR A 74 27.18 3.98 21.91
C THR A 74 27.23 3.08 20.68
N ASN A 75 27.72 3.59 19.55
CA ASN A 75 27.91 2.79 18.35
C ASN A 75 29.07 1.80 18.58
N ASP A 76 28.84 0.74 19.36
CA ASP A 76 29.79 -0.32 19.71
C ASP A 76 30.07 -1.25 18.49
N GLY A 77 30.18 -0.66 17.31
CA GLY A 77 30.26 -1.36 16.01
C GLY A 77 28.92 -1.88 15.49
N LYS A 78 27.80 -1.61 16.18
CA LYS A 78 26.46 -2.03 15.76
C LYS A 78 25.62 -0.83 15.31
N PRO A 79 25.03 -0.81 14.11
CA PRO A 79 24.21 0.30 13.65
C PRO A 79 22.84 0.32 14.34
N ARG A 80 22.20 1.49 14.44
CA ARG A 80 20.81 1.58 14.95
C ARG A 80 19.80 0.97 13.97
N CYS A 81 20.06 1.05 12.66
CA CYS A 81 19.24 0.42 11.63
C CYS A 81 19.81 -0.95 11.26
N ASP A 82 19.03 -2.00 11.45
CA ASP A 82 19.47 -3.37 11.21
C ASP A 82 18.25 -4.28 10.97
N THR A 83 18.48 -5.52 10.54
CA THR A 83 17.47 -6.57 10.46
C THR A 83 16.95 -6.92 11.84
N LEU A 84 15.71 -7.39 11.90
CA LEU A 84 15.08 -7.80 13.17
C LEU A 84 15.84 -8.89 13.92
N ILE A 85 16.49 -9.80 13.18
CA ILE A 85 17.27 -10.92 13.76
C ILE A 85 18.47 -10.38 14.53
N ASN A 86 19.15 -9.36 13.98
CA ASN A 86 20.29 -8.75 14.64
C ASN A 86 19.84 -7.85 15.80
N LEU A 87 18.79 -7.04 15.59
CA LEU A 87 18.22 -6.20 16.64
C LEU A 87 17.78 -7.02 17.85
N ALA A 88 17.20 -8.20 17.64
CA ALA A 88 16.82 -9.09 18.74
C ALA A 88 18.00 -9.50 19.64
N GLN A 89 19.25 -9.45 19.15
CA GLN A 89 20.44 -9.83 19.92
C GLN A 89 20.98 -8.70 20.81
N TYR A 90 20.84 -7.44 20.40
CA TYR A 90 21.46 -6.31 21.11
C TYR A 90 20.48 -5.17 21.48
N CYS A 91 19.27 -5.21 20.94
CA CYS A 91 18.20 -4.25 21.18
C CYS A 91 16.83 -4.97 21.17
N PRO A 92 16.59 -5.97 22.06
CA PRO A 92 15.38 -6.81 22.04
C PRO A 92 14.09 -6.07 22.43
N ASP A 93 14.14 -5.15 23.40
CA ASP A 93 12.94 -4.50 23.94
C ASP A 93 12.76 -3.05 23.44
N ASP A 94 13.82 -2.47 22.89
CA ASP A 94 13.89 -1.04 22.56
C ASP A 94 13.94 -0.78 21.05
N TYR A 95 13.48 -1.69 20.20
CA TYR A 95 13.46 -1.47 18.75
C TYR A 95 12.07 -1.05 18.23
N PHE A 96 12.07 -0.14 17.27
CA PHE A 96 10.89 0.30 16.54
C PHE A 96 10.80 -0.46 15.22
N HIS A 97 9.71 -1.19 15.04
CA HIS A 97 9.32 -1.79 13.78
C HIS A 97 7.80 -1.63 13.60
N PRO A 98 7.35 -0.69 12.75
CA PRO A 98 5.92 -0.51 12.49
C PRO A 98 5.36 -1.71 11.71
N LYS A 99 4.25 -2.26 12.19
CA LYS A 99 3.55 -3.36 11.53
C LYS A 99 2.41 -2.83 10.66
N ASN A 100 2.08 -3.56 9.61
CA ASN A 100 0.87 -3.31 8.82
C ASN A 100 -0.35 -3.58 9.71
N THR A 101 -1.33 -2.68 9.66
CA THR A 101 -2.61 -2.85 10.38
C THR A 101 -3.78 -2.55 9.46
N MET A 102 -4.85 -3.31 9.62
CA MET A 102 -6.11 -3.14 8.91
C MET A 102 -7.24 -3.08 9.94
N THR A 103 -8.06 -2.05 9.84
CA THR A 103 -9.29 -1.91 10.62
C THR A 103 -10.46 -1.80 9.67
N LYS A 104 -11.47 -2.66 9.84
CA LYS A 104 -12.72 -2.56 9.09
C LYS A 104 -13.58 -1.47 9.73
N ILE A 105 -13.97 -0.48 8.93
CA ILE A 105 -14.83 0.62 9.37
C ILE A 105 -16.29 0.25 9.09
N VAL A 106 -16.56 -0.25 7.89
CA VAL A 106 -17.88 -0.75 7.47
C VAL A 106 -17.68 -2.15 6.89
N ASP A 107 -18.32 -3.15 7.53
CA ASP A 107 -18.25 -4.58 7.19
C ASP A 107 -19.63 -5.22 7.33
N ASN A 108 -20.59 -4.67 6.59
CA ASN A 108 -21.94 -5.20 6.52
C ASN A 108 -21.93 -6.54 5.77
N GLU A 109 -22.82 -7.45 6.17
CA GLU A 109 -22.96 -8.75 5.53
C GLU A 109 -23.47 -8.65 4.09
N LEU A 110 -23.05 -9.61 3.26
CA LEU A 110 -23.49 -9.70 1.87
C LEU A 110 -24.98 -10.01 1.80
N SER A 111 -25.71 -9.27 0.98
CA SER A 111 -27.16 -9.46 0.82
C SER A 111 -27.48 -10.45 -0.30
N ASN A 112 -28.57 -11.21 -0.13
CA ASN A 112 -29.13 -12.07 -1.19
C ASN A 112 -29.95 -11.25 -2.19
N LYS A 113 -30.71 -10.26 -1.70
CA LYS A 113 -31.60 -9.40 -2.49
C LYS A 113 -31.53 -7.96 -1.99
N GLY A 114 -31.60 -6.98 -2.89
CA GLY A 114 -31.80 -5.59 -2.49
C GLY A 114 -33.24 -5.42 -2.02
N ALA A 115 -33.48 -4.78 -0.86
CA ALA A 115 -34.84 -4.40 -0.48
C ALA A 115 -35.41 -3.34 -1.45
N ARG A 116 -34.52 -2.58 -2.11
CA ARG A 116 -34.76 -1.72 -3.27
C ARG A 116 -33.63 -1.83 -4.28
N GLU A 117 -33.87 -1.25 -5.46
CA GLU A 117 -32.85 -1.09 -6.50
C GLU A 117 -31.61 -0.39 -5.94
N GLY A 118 -30.42 -1.00 -6.10
CA GLY A 118 -29.15 -0.46 -5.61
C GLY A 118 -28.83 -0.71 -4.11
N GLU A 119 -29.70 -1.38 -3.35
CA GLU A 119 -29.45 -1.66 -1.92
C GLU A 119 -28.77 -3.02 -1.65
N ALA A 120 -28.53 -3.83 -2.68
CA ALA A 120 -27.88 -5.12 -2.51
C ALA A 120 -26.38 -4.96 -2.20
N ILE A 121 -25.98 -5.35 -0.99
CA ILE A 121 -24.57 -5.36 -0.57
C ILE A 121 -23.87 -6.58 -1.20
N GLN A 122 -23.08 -6.36 -2.24
CA GLN A 122 -22.43 -7.43 -3.01
C GLN A 122 -20.93 -7.59 -2.71
N ILE A 123 -20.33 -6.64 -2.01
CA ILE A 123 -18.90 -6.64 -1.67
C ILE A 123 -18.75 -6.39 -0.17
N LYS A 124 -17.86 -7.15 0.49
CA LYS A 124 -17.39 -6.84 1.85
C LYS A 124 -15.89 -7.05 2.02
N PRO A 125 -15.22 -6.26 2.88
CA PRO A 125 -15.73 -5.09 3.62
C PRO A 125 -15.97 -3.88 2.69
N GLN A 126 -16.88 -2.98 3.08
CA GLN A 126 -17.23 -1.79 2.28
C GLN A 126 -16.30 -0.61 2.55
N GLU A 127 -15.78 -0.51 3.77
CA GLU A 127 -14.83 0.53 4.14
C GLU A 127 -13.77 -0.04 5.09
N ILE A 128 -12.51 0.22 4.77
CA ILE A 128 -11.35 -0.18 5.58
C ILE A 128 -10.40 0.99 5.74
N ARG A 129 -9.69 0.99 6.87
CA ARG A 129 -8.52 1.83 7.08
C ARG A 129 -7.28 0.96 7.19
N LEU A 130 -6.35 1.19 6.28
CA LEU A 130 -5.07 0.51 6.22
C LEU A 130 -3.96 1.45 6.70
N ARG A 131 -3.06 0.95 7.55
CA ARG A 131 -1.74 1.55 7.80
C ARG A 131 -0.69 0.57 7.33
N LEU A 132 0.09 1.00 6.33
CA LEU A 132 1.10 0.16 5.68
C LEU A 132 2.49 0.71 5.94
N LYS A 133 3.43 -0.19 6.22
CA LYS A 133 4.86 0.10 6.17
C LYS A 133 5.30 0.15 4.70
N PRO A 134 6.14 1.12 4.29
CA PRO A 134 6.72 1.13 2.96
C PRO A 134 7.37 -0.21 2.59
N LYS A 135 7.17 -0.65 1.35
CA LYS A 135 7.71 -1.92 0.81
C LYS A 135 7.24 -3.19 1.53
N SER A 136 6.23 -3.10 2.40
CA SER A 136 5.62 -4.26 3.04
C SER A 136 4.23 -4.51 2.46
N PRO A 137 4.07 -5.48 1.52
CA PRO A 137 2.75 -5.80 0.98
C PRO A 137 1.83 -6.36 2.07
N PHE A 138 0.55 -6.01 1.99
CA PHE A 138 -0.48 -6.50 2.92
C PHE A 138 -1.61 -7.17 2.11
N PRO A 139 -1.89 -8.47 2.32
CA PRO A 139 -2.98 -9.14 1.62
C PRO A 139 -4.33 -8.62 2.12
N LEU A 140 -5.12 -8.07 1.20
CA LEU A 140 -6.49 -7.67 1.47
C LEU A 140 -7.45 -8.75 0.95
N HIS A 141 -8.25 -9.31 1.86
CA HIS A 141 -9.33 -10.22 1.50
C HIS A 141 -10.62 -9.44 1.26
N VAL A 142 -11.17 -9.61 0.06
CA VAL A 142 -12.46 -9.04 -0.34
C VAL A 142 -13.35 -10.18 -0.76
N GLU A 143 -14.57 -10.20 -0.24
CA GLU A 143 -15.58 -11.18 -0.59
C GLU A 143 -16.59 -10.53 -1.53
N PHE A 144 -16.95 -11.27 -2.57
CA PHE A 144 -17.95 -10.86 -3.55
C PHE A 144 -19.04 -11.91 -3.64
N LYS A 145 -20.29 -11.45 -3.72
CA LYS A 145 -21.45 -12.28 -3.99
C LYS A 145 -22.38 -11.55 -4.95
N GLN A 146 -22.70 -12.21 -6.06
CA GLN A 146 -23.70 -11.72 -7.00
C GLN A 146 -25.09 -11.75 -6.34
N ALA A 147 -25.80 -10.63 -6.40
CA ALA A 147 -27.17 -10.55 -5.89
C ALA A 147 -28.16 -11.28 -6.82
N GLU A 148 -29.19 -11.89 -6.23
CA GLU A 148 -30.33 -12.43 -6.96
C GLU A 148 -31.27 -11.30 -7.39
N ASP A 149 -31.91 -11.44 -8.55
CA ASP A 149 -32.90 -10.50 -9.10
C ASP A 149 -32.40 -9.03 -9.21
N TYR A 150 -31.14 -8.83 -9.59
CA TYR A 150 -30.57 -7.49 -9.84
C TYR A 150 -31.12 -6.89 -11.15
N PRO A 151 -31.48 -5.58 -11.20
CA PRO A 151 -32.01 -4.95 -12.40
C PRO A 151 -31.03 -5.07 -13.57
N VAL A 152 -31.59 -5.22 -14.77
CA VAL A 152 -30.84 -5.32 -16.03
C VAL A 152 -31.23 -4.17 -16.93
N ASP A 153 -30.24 -3.36 -17.30
CA ASP A 153 -30.41 -2.32 -18.31
C ASP A 153 -30.16 -2.90 -19.70
N LEU A 154 -31.17 -2.85 -20.56
CA LEU A 154 -31.08 -3.30 -21.95
C LEU A 154 -31.07 -2.09 -22.89
N TYR A 155 -29.93 -1.84 -23.52
CA TYR A 155 -29.80 -0.83 -24.58
C TYR A 155 -29.69 -1.51 -25.93
N TYR A 156 -30.70 -1.32 -26.77
CA TYR A 156 -30.66 -1.80 -28.14
C TYR A 156 -30.14 -0.69 -29.05
N LEU A 157 -28.90 -0.84 -29.50
CA LEU A 157 -28.30 0.03 -30.50
C LEU A 157 -28.47 -0.61 -31.87
N MET A 158 -29.43 -0.10 -32.64
CA MET A 158 -29.62 -0.48 -34.04
C MET A 158 -28.79 0.41 -34.95
N ASP A 159 -28.13 -0.21 -35.93
CA ASP A 159 -27.70 0.51 -37.11
C ASP A 159 -28.93 0.76 -38.01
N LEU A 160 -29.15 2.03 -38.35
CA LEU A 160 -30.26 2.49 -39.21
C LEU A 160 -29.79 2.81 -40.63
N SER A 161 -28.63 2.29 -41.04
CA SER A 161 -28.11 2.38 -42.39
C SER A 161 -28.97 1.57 -43.39
N ASN A 162 -28.80 1.88 -44.69
CA ASN A 162 -29.60 1.26 -45.76
C ASN A 162 -29.35 -0.27 -45.91
N SER A 163 -28.24 -0.80 -45.39
CA SER A 163 -27.93 -2.24 -45.40
C SER A 163 -28.67 -3.04 -44.34
N MET A 164 -29.28 -2.39 -43.35
CA MET A 164 -30.00 -3.00 -42.23
C MET A 164 -31.52 -2.83 -42.36
N LYS A 165 -32.00 -2.62 -43.59
CA LYS A 165 -33.40 -2.24 -43.84
C LYS A 165 -34.37 -3.39 -43.55
N ASP A 166 -33.97 -4.62 -43.87
CA ASP A 166 -34.73 -5.85 -43.60
C ASP A 166 -34.72 -6.22 -42.11
N ASP A 167 -33.65 -5.91 -41.39
CA ASP A 167 -33.53 -6.17 -39.94
C ASP A 167 -34.43 -5.29 -39.07
N LYS A 168 -34.85 -4.13 -39.57
CA LYS A 168 -35.80 -3.23 -38.88
C LYS A 168 -37.24 -3.77 -38.90
N GLU A 169 -37.60 -4.57 -39.89
CA GLU A 169 -38.98 -5.03 -40.10
C GLU A 169 -39.30 -6.34 -39.37
N ASN A 170 -38.33 -6.92 -38.66
CA ASN A 170 -38.46 -8.11 -37.79
C ASN A 170 -38.49 -7.75 -36.31
#